data_AF-A0A529SMT1-F1
#
_entry.id   AF-A0A529SMT1-F1
#
_cell.length_a   1.000
_cell.length_b   1.000
_cell.length_c   1.000
_cell.angle_alpha   90.00
_cell.angle_beta   90.00
_cell.angle_gamma   90.00
#
_symmetry.space_group_name_H-M   'P 1'
#
loop_
_entity.id
_entity.type
_entity.pdbx_description
1 polymer ?
#
loop_
_entity_poly.entity_id
_entity_poly.type
_entity_poly.pdbx_seq_one_letter_code
_entity_poly.pdbx_strand_id
1 'polypeptide(L)' 'MTREKLSTDAIAAALAELDGWSLAADGASIKRSFVFKNFSEAFAFMTRVALAAEKMDHHPDWSNVYK' A
#
# COMPACT_ATOMS: atom_id res chain seq x y z
N MET A 1 20.03 10.62 -2.76
CA MET A 1 19.44 10.51 -1.41
C MET A 1 19.27 9.03 -1.13
N THR A 2 19.96 8.49 -0.14
CA THR A 2 19.77 7.09 0.29
C THR A 2 18.41 6.97 0.95
N ARG A 3 17.59 5.97 0.55
CA ARG A 3 16.31 5.69 1.21
C ARG A 3 16.60 4.85 2.46
N GLU A 4 16.58 5.49 3.63
CA GLU A 4 16.76 4.81 4.91
C GLU A 4 15.44 4.22 5.41
N LYS A 5 15.51 3.04 6.05
CA LYS A 5 14.32 2.42 6.67
C LYS A 5 13.93 3.16 7.94
N LEU A 6 12.63 3.25 8.19
CA LEU A 6 12.09 3.80 9.44
C LEU A 6 12.44 2.89 10.64
N SER A 7 12.61 3.50 11.82
CA SER A 7 12.68 2.77 13.07
C SER A 7 11.31 2.21 13.45
N THR A 8 11.28 1.21 14.35
CA THR A 8 10.03 0.60 14.83
C THR A 8 9.05 1.62 15.42
N ASP A 9 9.55 2.59 16.20
CA ASP A 9 8.71 3.64 16.80
C ASP A 9 8.14 4.58 15.73
N ALA A 10 8.95 4.94 14.72
CA ALA A 10 8.49 5.76 13.60
C ALA A 10 7.46 5.03 12.73
N ILE A 11 7.63 3.71 12.53
CA ILE A 11 6.64 2.87 11.85
C ILE A 11 5.31 2.87 12.62
N ALA A 12 5.34 2.66 13.94
CA ALA A 12 4.14 2.64 14.77
C ALA A 12 3.40 3.98 14.75
N ALA A 13 4.14 5.10 14.87
CA ALA A 13 3.57 6.43 14.79
C ALA A 13 2.94 6.72 13.42
N ALA A 14 3.61 6.35 12.32
CA ALA A 14 3.07 6.55 10.98
C ALA A 14 1.84 5.67 10.69
N LEU A 15 1.84 4.42 11.16
CA LEU A 15 0.72 3.50 10.97
C LEU A 15 -0.55 3.95 11.72
N ALA A 16 -0.40 4.66 12.84
CA ALA A 16 -1.54 5.21 13.57
C ALA A 16 -2.37 6.21 12.72
N GLU A 17 -1.75 6.86 11.75
CA GLU A 17 -2.39 7.81 10.83
C GLU A 17 -2.87 7.16 9.52
N LEU A 18 -2.56 5.87 9.29
CA LEU A 18 -2.85 5.16 8.06
C LEU A 18 -3.97 4.12 8.28
N ASP A 19 -5.21 4.60 8.29
CA ASP A 19 -6.37 3.73 8.50
C ASP A 19 -6.40 2.51 7.55
N GLY A 20 -6.69 1.34 8.12
CA GLY A 20 -6.72 0.06 7.44
C GLY A 20 -5.36 -0.52 7.02
N TRP A 21 -4.24 0.17 7.27
CA TRP A 21 -2.90 -0.38 7.06
C TRP A 21 -2.36 -1.04 8.32
N SER A 22 -1.54 -2.07 8.11
CA SER A 22 -0.91 -2.83 9.20
C SER A 22 0.52 -3.22 8.83
N LEU A 23 1.37 -3.36 9.83
CA LEU A 23 2.69 -3.95 9.65
C LEU A 23 2.54 -5.41 9.19
N ALA A 24 3.24 -5.80 8.14
CA ALA A 24 3.25 -7.17 7.67
C ALA A 24 4.09 -8.06 8.60
N ALA A 25 3.92 -9.38 8.45
CA ALA A 25 4.59 -10.37 9.31
C ALA A 25 6.13 -10.37 9.15
N ASP A 26 6.64 -9.83 8.04
CA ASP A 26 8.08 -9.66 7.79
C ASP A 26 8.69 -8.50 8.61
N GLY A 27 7.87 -7.66 9.25
CA GLY A 27 8.30 -6.48 9.99
C GLY A 27 8.94 -5.38 9.13
N ALA A 28 8.87 -5.49 7.80
CA ALA A 28 9.57 -4.62 6.86
C ALA A 28 8.66 -4.06 5.75
N SER A 29 7.43 -4.56 5.61
CA SER A 29 6.43 -4.04 4.69
C SER A 29 5.12 -3.71 5.42
N ILE A 30 4.25 -2.95 4.76
CA ILE A 30 2.89 -2.67 5.24
C ILE A 30 1.88 -3.27 4.26
N LYS A 31 0.73 -3.70 4.78
CA LYS A 31 -0.34 -4.29 3.97
C LYS A 31 -1.70 -3.70 4.30
N ARG A 32 -2.56 -3.65 3.29
CA ARG A 32 -3.98 -3.31 3.38
C ARG A 32 -4.78 -4.10 2.35
N SER A 33 -5.98 -4.54 2.73
CA SER A 33 -6.95 -5.12 1.81
C SER A 33 -8.01 -4.10 1.47
N PHE A 34 -8.34 -4.00 0.19
CA PHE A 34 -9.44 -3.18 -0.31
C PHE A 34 -10.52 -4.10 -0.88
N VAL A 35 -11.78 -3.74 -0.65
CA VAL A 35 -12.94 -4.45 -1.21
C VAL A 35 -13.84 -3.43 -1.88
N PHE A 36 -14.09 -3.61 -3.16
CA PHE A 36 -14.93 -2.76 -3.98
C PHE A 36 -16.27 -3.44 -4.28
N LYS A 37 -17.18 -2.72 -4.93
CA LYS A 37 -18.48 -3.30 -5.30
C LYS A 37 -18.35 -4.36 -6.40
N ASN A 38 -17.41 -4.15 -7.33
CA ASN A 38 -17.22 -4.98 -8.52
C ASN A 38 -15.80 -4.77 -9.10
N PHE A 39 -15.47 -5.57 -10.12
CA PHE A 39 -14.17 -5.52 -10.79
C PHE A 39 -13.86 -4.19 -11.47
N SER A 40 -14.86 -3.53 -12.06
CA SER A 40 -14.64 -2.24 -12.72
C SER A 40 -14.15 -1.19 -11.72
N GLU A 41 -14.70 -1.16 -10.51
CA GLU A 41 -14.27 -0.23 -9.46
C GLU A 41 -12.86 -0.59 -8.94
N ALA A 42 -12.59 -1.87 -8.70
CA ALA A 42 -11.28 -2.34 -8.27
C ALA A 42 -10.19 -1.98 -9.30
N PHE A 43 -10.46 -2.23 -10.58
CA PHE A 43 -9.49 -1.97 -11.64
C PHE A 43 -9.29 -0.46 -11.90
N ALA A 44 -10.32 0.36 -11.71
CA ALA A 44 -10.20 1.83 -11.76
C ALA A 44 -9.30 2.35 -10.62
N PHE A 45 -9.44 1.79 -9.42
CA PHE A 45 -8.54 2.08 -8.29
C PHE A 45 -7.09 1.69 -8.63
N MET A 46 -6.88 0.46 -9.12
CA MET A 46 -5.55 -0.02 -9.50
C MET A 46 -4.91 0.86 -10.59
N THR A 47 -5.68 1.30 -11.59
CA THR A 47 -5.18 2.19 -12.65
C THR A 47 -4.64 3.51 -12.08
N ARG A 48 -5.35 4.11 -11.11
CA ARG A 48 -4.89 5.36 -10.46
C ARG A 48 -3.63 5.14 -9.63
N VAL A 49 -3.54 4.02 -8.91
CA VAL A 49 -2.34 3.65 -8.15
C VAL A 49 -1.15 3.43 -9.09
N ALA A 50 -1.34 2.74 -10.22
CA ALA A 50 -0.28 2.49 -11.20
C ALA A 50 0.34 3.80 -11.74
N LEU A 51 -0.50 4.79 -12.09
CA LEU A 51 -0.01 6.10 -12.54
C LEU A 51 0.79 6.85 -11.45
N ALA A 52 0.36 6.75 -10.20
CA ALA A 52 1.08 7.36 -9.07
C ALA A 52 2.41 6.63 -8.79
N ALA A 53 2.40 5.30 -8.84
CA ALA A 53 3.57 4.45 -8.64
C ALA A 53 4.66 4.72 -9.68
N GLU A 54 4.30 4.83 -10.97
CA GLU A 54 5.23 5.19 -12.05
C GLU A 54 5.87 6.56 -11.82
N LYS A 55 5.08 7.57 -11.43
CA LYS A 55 5.61 8.90 -11.12
C LYS A 55 6.60 8.89 -9.95
N MET A 56 6.40 7.99 -8.99
CA MET A 56 7.23 7.88 -7.78
C MET A 56 8.42 6.94 -7.94
N ASP A 57 8.49 6.18 -9.04
CA ASP A 57 9.41 5.05 -9.20
C ASP A 57 9.37 4.14 -7.96
N HIS A 58 8.14 3.77 -7.57
CA HIS A 58 7.87 2.97 -6.38
C HIS A 58 6.59 2.14 -6.57
N HIS A 59 6.77 0.86 -6.92
CA HIS A 59 5.68 -0.03 -7.29
C HIS A 59 5.21 -0.89 -6.11
N PRO A 60 3.89 -1.09 -5.94
CA PRO A 60 3.35 -2.00 -4.93
C PRO A 60 3.52 -3.46 -5.35
N ASP A 61 3.58 -4.34 -4.36
CA ASP A 61 3.22 -5.74 -4.53
C ASP A 61 1.73 -5.92 -4.17
N TRP A 62 0.94 -6.48 -5.07
CA TRP A 62 -0.50 -6.65 -4.87
C TRP A 62 -1.06 -7.87 -5.61
N SER A 63 -2.24 -8.30 -5.16
CA SER A 63 -3.07 -9.28 -5.87
C SER A 63 -4.49 -8.76 -5.97
N ASN A 64 -5.20 -9.14 -7.03
CA ASN A 64 -6.61 -8.76 -7.24
C ASN A 64 -7.43 -9.97 -7.67
N VAL A 65 -8.54 -10.22 -6.96
CA VAL A 65 -9.49 -11.29 -7.27
C VAL A 65 -10.90 -10.70 -7.25
N TYR A 66 -11.40 -10.37 -8.44
CA TYR A 66 -12.73 -9.81 -8.71
C TYR A 66 -13.06 -8.46 -8.05
N LYS A 67 -13.12 -8.31 -6.74
CA LYS A 67 -13.59 -7.07 -6.09
C LYS A 67 -12.78 -6.67 -4.87
#